data_AF-A0A961U229-F1
#
_entry.id   AF-A0A961U229-F1
#
_cell.length_a   1.000
_cell.length_b   1.000
_cell.length_c   1.000
_cell.angle_alpha   90.00
_cell.angle_beta   90.00
_cell.angle_gamma   90.00
#
_symmetry.space_group_name_H-M   'P 1'
#
loop_
_entity.id
_entity.type
_entity.pdbx_description
1 polymer ?
#
loop_
_entity_poly.entity_id
_entity_poly.type
_entity_poly.pdbx_seq_one_letter_code
_entity_poly.pdbx_strand_id
1 'polypeptide(L)' 'MIEITIFPMRSLPDGSATIAERPIDPEFWDVLVQDDNGELLDEKEDLETYGAAEAAVGLFLLKYPDASVDYH' A
#
# COMPACT_ATOMS: atom_id res chain seq x y z
N MET A 1 4.72 8.23 14.78
CA MET A 1 5.52 8.27 13.53
C MET A 1 4.58 7.88 12.42
N ILE A 2 4.56 8.60 11.30
CA ILE A 2 3.70 8.24 10.17
C ILE A 2 4.44 7.24 9.30
N GLU A 3 3.75 6.19 8.87
CA GLU A 3 4.26 5.15 8.00
C GLU A 3 3.40 5.06 6.73
N ILE A 4 4.06 4.87 5.58
CA ILE A 4 3.43 4.60 4.30
C ILE A 4 3.83 3.18 3.91
N THR A 5 2.88 2.26 3.83
CA THR A 5 3.15 0.85 3.51
C THR A 5 2.57 0.49 2.17
N ILE A 6 3.37 -0.13 1.29
CA ILE A 6 2.89 -0.73 0.04
C ILE A 6 2.63 -2.21 0.27
N PHE A 7 1.40 -2.65 0.02
CA PHE A 7 0.99 -4.04 0.10
C PHE A 7 0.86 -4.65 -1.31
N PRO A 8 1.56 -5.76 -1.61
CA PRO A 8 1.29 -6.56 -2.80
C PRO A 8 0.02 -7.38 -2.56
N MET A 9 -0.98 -7.25 -3.43
CA MET A 9 -2.31 -7.84 -3.20
C MET A 9 -2.72 -8.80 -4.31
N ARG A 10 -3.63 -9.72 -3.97
CA ARG A 10 -4.31 -10.61 -4.91
C ARG A 10 -5.76 -10.80 -4.52
N SER A 11 -6.60 -11.05 -5.52
CA SER A 11 -8.01 -11.38 -5.32
C SER A 11 -8.16 -12.82 -4.86
N LEU A 12 -9.15 -13.06 -4.01
CA LEU A 12 -9.60 -14.39 -3.62
C LEU A 12 -10.88 -14.77 -4.38
N PRO A 13 -11.16 -16.08 -4.57
CA PRO A 13 -12.35 -16.53 -5.29
C PRO A 13 -13.69 -16.11 -4.67
N ASP A 14 -13.68 -15.73 -3.39
CA ASP A 14 -14.86 -15.22 -2.67
C ASP A 14 -15.09 -13.71 -2.87
N GLY A 15 -14.25 -13.05 -3.68
CA GLY A 15 -14.32 -11.62 -3.98
C GLY A 15 -13.61 -10.73 -2.96
N SER A 16 -12.96 -11.31 -1.94
CA SER A 16 -12.09 -10.56 -1.03
C SER A 16 -10.66 -10.44 -1.58
N ALA A 17 -9.79 -9.69 -0.88
CA ALA A 17 -8.39 -9.53 -1.23
C ALA A 17 -7.48 -9.98 -0.08
N THR A 18 -6.27 -10.41 -0.42
CA THR A 18 -5.23 -10.76 0.57
C THR A 18 -3.84 -10.43 0.03
N ILE A 19 -2.84 -10.41 0.92
CA ILE A 19 -1.46 -10.18 0.53
C ILE A 19 -0.98 -11.33 -0.40
N ALA A 20 -0.34 -10.94 -1.50
CA ALA A 20 0.30 -11.87 -2.42
C ALA A 20 1.67 -12.31 -1.86
N GLU A 21 1.69 -13.43 -1.15
CA GLU A 21 2.93 -14.03 -0.67
C GLU A 21 3.65 -14.81 -1.77
N ARG A 22 4.99 -14.72 -1.81
CA ARG A 22 5.80 -15.50 -2.75
C ARG A 22 5.49 -17.00 -2.65
N PRO A 23 5.42 -17.71 -3.80
CA PRO A 23 5.88 -17.33 -5.13
C PRO A 23 4.81 -16.68 -6.03
N ILE A 24 3.70 -16.20 -5.45
CA ILE A 24 2.59 -15.63 -6.23
C ILE A 24 2.92 -14.18 -6.58
N ASP A 25 2.79 -13.83 -7.86
CA ASP A 25 2.92 -12.44 -8.30
C ASP A 25 1.68 -11.64 -7.86
N PRO A 26 1.84 -10.38 -7.42
CA PRO A 26 0.71 -9.52 -7.07
C PRO A 26 -0.16 -9.21 -8.29
N GLU A 27 -1.46 -9.14 -8.09
CA GLU A 27 -2.44 -8.71 -9.10
C GLU A 27 -2.64 -7.19 -9.09
N PHE A 28 -2.52 -6.57 -7.90
CA PHE A 28 -2.61 -5.13 -7.67
C PHE A 28 -1.85 -4.75 -6.40
N TRP A 29 -1.83 -3.46 -6.08
CA TRP A 29 -1.14 -2.90 -4.92
C TRP A 29 -2.04 -1.93 -4.17
N ASP A 30 -1.97 -2.02 -2.84
CA ASP A 30 -2.59 -1.05 -1.95
C ASP A 30 -1.48 -0.25 -1.25
N VAL A 31 -1.72 1.04 -1.01
CA VAL A 31 -0.80 1.92 -0.30
C VAL A 31 -1.56 2.56 0.85
N LEU A 32 -1.19 2.22 2.08
CA LEU A 32 -1.81 2.76 3.28
C LEU A 32 -0.88 3.80 3.92
N VAL A 33 -1.47 4.82 4.53
CA VAL A 33 -0.77 5.76 5.41
C VAL A 33 -1.33 5.62 6.82
N GLN A 34 -0.47 5.26 7.78
CA GLN A 34 -0.89 5.03 9.16
C GLN A 34 -0.07 5.87 10.14
N ASP A 35 -0.66 6.18 11.29
CA ASP A 35 0.08 6.73 12.44
C ASP A 35 0.73 5.62 13.30
N ASP A 36 1.38 6.00 14.41
CA ASP A 36 2.03 5.04 15.31
C ASP A 36 1.06 4.19 16.14
N ASN A 37 -0.22 4.54 16.14
CA ASN A 37 -1.28 3.78 16.79
C ASN A 37 -1.95 2.82 15.80
N GLY A 38 -1.52 2.81 14.53
CA GLY A 38 -2.13 2.06 13.45
C GLY A 38 -3.41 2.71 12.90
N GLU A 39 -3.70 3.95 13.27
CA GLU A 39 -4.84 4.70 12.73
C GLU A 39 -4.57 5.00 11.25
N LEU A 40 -5.52 4.61 10.39
CA LEU A 40 -5.47 4.89 8.96
C LEU A 40 -5.75 6.38 8.70
N LEU A 41 -4.78 7.07 8.11
CA LEU A 41 -4.83 8.50 7.80
C LEU A 41 -5.18 8.78 6.33
N ASP A 42 -4.75 7.93 5.41
CA ASP A 42 -4.97 8.04 3.97
C ASP A 42 -4.73 6.68 3.28
N GLU A 43 -5.28 6.48 2.08
CA GLU A 43 -5.07 5.24 1.33
C GLU A 43 -5.26 5.39 -0.19
N LYS A 44 -4.63 4.47 -0.93
CA LYS A 44 -4.91 4.18 -2.33
C LYS A 44 -4.96 2.68 -2.53
N GLU A 45 -6.12 2.18 -2.94
CA GLU A 45 -6.38 0.75 -3.15
C GLU A 45 -6.44 0.41 -4.65
N ASP A 46 -6.34 -0.88 -4.96
CA ASP A 46 -6.56 -1.47 -6.28
C ASP A 46 -5.69 -0.88 -7.40
N LEU A 47 -4.45 -0.48 -7.07
CA LEU A 47 -3.53 0.07 -8.06
C LEU A 47 -3.01 -1.06 -8.97
N GLU A 48 -3.26 -0.96 -10.28
CA GLU A 48 -2.94 -2.05 -11.23
C GLU A 48 -1.44 -2.32 -11.43
N THR A 49 -0.57 -1.43 -10.99
CA THR A 49 0.88 -1.57 -11.19
C THR A 49 1.68 -1.08 -10.00
N TYR A 50 2.83 -1.70 -9.76
CA TYR A 50 3.81 -1.21 -8.77
C TYR A 50 4.23 0.25 -9.04
N GLY A 51 4.32 0.66 -10.32
CA GLY A 51 4.62 2.05 -10.67
C GLY A 51 3.53 3.05 -10.24
N ALA A 52 2.26 2.63 -10.25
CA ALA A 52 1.16 3.43 -9.71
C ALA A 52 1.22 3.52 -8.18
N ALA A 53 1.62 2.43 -7.50
CA ALA A 53 1.87 2.43 -6.06
C ALA A 53 3.00 3.39 -5.67
N GLU A 54 4.14 3.36 -6.37
CA GLU A 54 5.25 4.30 -6.19
C GLU A 54 4.82 5.77 -6.41
N ALA A 55 3.97 6.01 -7.42
CA ALA A 55 3.44 7.34 -7.66
C ALA A 55 2.53 7.80 -6.49
N ALA A 56 1.72 6.90 -5.92
CA ALA A 56 0.90 7.18 -4.74
C ALA A 56 1.77 7.49 -3.51
N VAL A 57 2.83 6.72 -3.26
CA VAL A 57 3.83 7.02 -2.21
C VAL A 57 4.42 8.41 -2.40
N GLY A 58 4.80 8.77 -3.63
CA GLY A 58 5.31 10.12 -3.93
C GLY A 58 4.32 11.24 -3.58
N LEU A 59 3.03 11.04 -3.87
CA LEU A 59 1.98 11.99 -3.47
C LEU A 59 1.79 12.05 -1.96
N PHE A 60 1.84 10.91 -1.27
CA PHE A 60 1.74 10.87 0.19
C PHE A 60 2.92 11.51 0.88
N LEU A 61 4.15 11.35 0.37
CA LEU A 61 5.33 12.03 0.89
C LEU A 61 5.25 13.57 0.74
N LEU A 62 4.52 14.10 -0.24
CA LEU A 62 4.26 15.54 -0.30
C LEU A 62 3.34 16.03 0.84
N LYS A 63 2.44 15.18 1.31
CA LYS A 63 1.48 15.47 2.39
C LYS A 63 2.06 15.15 3.78
N TYR A 64 2.88 14.10 3.87
CA TYR A 64 3.50 13.56 5.07
C TYR A 64 5.03 13.46 4.85
N PRO A 65 5.74 14.60 4.84
CA PRO A 65 7.16 14.64 4.43
C PRO A 65 8.12 13.88 5.34
N ASP A 66 7.73 13.65 6.60
CA ASP A 66 8.53 12.93 7.59
C ASP A 66 8.11 11.45 7.75
N ALA A 67 7.25 10.94 6.86
CA ALA A 67 6.80 9.56 6.93
C ALA A 67 7.91 8.57 6.54
N SER A 68 7.98 7.43 7.22
CA SER A 68 8.76 6.28 6.76
C SER A 68 8.00 5.52 5.68
N VAL A 69 8.70 4.95 4.70
CA VAL A 69 8.09 4.11 3.67
C VAL A 69 8.53 2.66 3.89
N ASP A 70 7.56 1.75 3.98
CA ASP A 70 7.78 0.32 4.06
C ASP A 70 7.26 -0.38 2.79
N TYR A 71 8.05 -1.34 2.32
CA TYR A 71 7.84 -2.09 1.08
C TYR A 71 7.69 -3.56 1.43
N HIS A 72 6.45 -4.02 1.51
CA HIS A 72 6.10 -5.31 2.11
C HIS A 72 6.29 -6.52 1.18
#